data_AF-A0A485LVH1-F1
#
_entry.id   AF-A0A485LVH1-F1
#
_cell.length_a   1.000
_cell.length_b   1.000
_cell.length_c   1.000
_cell.angle_alpha   90.00
_cell.angle_beta   90.00
_cell.angle_gamma   90.00
#
_symmetry.space_group_name_H-M   'P 1'
#
loop_
_entity.id
_entity.type
_entity.pdbx_description
1 polymer ?
#
loop_
_entity_poly.entity_id
_entity_poly.type
_entity_poly.pdbx_seq_one_letter_code
_entity_poly.pdbx_strand_id
1 'polypeptide(L)'
;MSVNDMLSVIQGFDPPGVGARNLEECLLIQVKQLGIKDIVLESLIKNYLVDLSKGKLNRIAQELGITVQTVQQAADLLKTLDPKPGRNFSNLHSTRYIIPDIILEKVEGEYVILVNDVAIPRITINATYRSVLSKDKNHDSRTRRFVESKLNAAAWLIRSIEQRRLTLYKVANCLVELQRDFLDRGVKYLKPLNLKKVAGMVGLHESTVSRATSNKYIQTPQGVFEMKYFFSTGLSNSAGTTTSSESIKKMLQEIVAREDARSPLNDQQISEMFRRRGITISRRTVAKYRDELGIAAIRKRKRY
;
A
#
# COMPACT_ATOMS: atom_id res chain seq x y z
N MET A 1 31.55 -36.81 16.50
CA MET A 1 30.30 -36.03 16.61
C MET A 1 29.70 -35.96 15.22
N SER A 2 28.55 -36.58 15.01
CA SER A 2 27.90 -36.61 13.69
C SER A 2 27.28 -35.24 13.37
N VAL A 3 26.99 -34.98 12.10
CA VAL A 3 26.32 -33.73 11.67
C VAL A 3 24.97 -33.55 12.39
N ASN A 4 24.26 -34.64 12.68
CA ASN A 4 22.97 -34.60 13.38
C ASN A 4 23.12 -34.23 14.87
N ASP A 5 24.23 -34.61 15.50
CA ASP A 5 24.51 -34.25 16.90
C ASP A 5 24.78 -32.75 17.01
N MET A 6 25.58 -32.19 16.09
CA MET A 6 25.82 -30.75 16.02
C MET A 6 24.54 -29.97 15.71
N LEU A 7 23.70 -30.47 14.80
CA LEU A 7 22.43 -29.83 14.47
C LEU A 7 21.51 -29.76 15.69
N SER A 8 21.45 -30.82 16.50
CA SER A 8 20.64 -30.84 17.73
C SER A 8 21.11 -29.82 18.76
N VAL A 9 22.43 -29.56 18.84
CA VAL A 9 22.99 -28.51 19.69
C VAL A 9 22.58 -27.13 19.18
N ILE A 10 22.72 -26.88 17.88
CA ILE A 10 22.33 -25.60 17.25
C ILE A 10 20.83 -25.34 17.42
N GLN A 11 19.99 -26.36 17.24
CA GLN A 11 18.55 -26.27 17.44
C GLN A 11 18.14 -25.98 18.90
N GLY A 12 19.07 -26.12 19.86
CA GLY A 12 18.89 -25.74 21.26
C GLY A 12 19.14 -24.26 21.57
N PHE A 13 19.60 -23.47 20.59
CA PHE A 13 19.90 -22.04 20.79
C PHE A 13 18.66 -21.15 20.64
N ASP A 14 18.79 -19.93 21.16
CA ASP A 14 17.82 -18.84 20.95
C ASP A 14 18.06 -18.19 19.57
N PRO A 15 17.01 -17.87 18.80
CA PRO A 15 15.58 -18.05 19.09
C PRO A 15 15.07 -19.50 18.87
N PRO A 16 14.08 -19.96 19.66
CA PRO A 16 13.44 -21.26 19.48
C PRO A 16 13.01 -21.53 18.04
N GLY A 17 13.38 -22.70 17.51
CA GLY A 17 13.11 -23.10 16.12
C GLY A 17 14.22 -22.73 15.12
N VAL A 18 15.32 -22.12 15.57
CA VAL A 18 16.52 -21.92 14.74
C VAL A 18 17.13 -23.27 14.33
N GLY A 19 17.73 -23.33 13.14
CA GLY A 19 18.37 -24.57 12.65
C GLY A 19 17.40 -25.69 12.25
N ALA A 20 16.10 -25.40 12.13
CA ALA A 20 15.13 -26.35 11.60
C ALA A 20 15.29 -26.56 10.08
N ARG A 21 15.07 -27.80 9.61
CA ARG A 21 15.16 -28.18 8.19
C ARG A 21 13.87 -27.87 7.43
N ASN A 22 12.73 -27.89 8.13
CA ASN A 22 11.42 -27.58 7.58
C ASN A 22 10.53 -26.87 8.62
N LEU A 23 9.33 -26.47 8.18
CA LEU A 23 8.39 -25.74 9.02
C LEU A 23 7.87 -26.61 10.18
N GLU A 24 7.59 -27.89 9.93
CA GLU A 24 7.12 -28.80 10.98
C GLU A 24 8.14 -28.90 12.12
N GLU A 25 9.42 -29.10 11.78
CA GLU A 25 10.52 -29.20 12.74
C GLU A 25 10.70 -27.87 13.50
N CYS A 26 10.61 -26.73 12.81
CA CYS A 26 10.70 -25.41 13.44
C CYS A 26 9.65 -25.24 14.54
N LEU A 27 8.39 -25.58 14.24
CA LEU A 27 7.28 -25.43 15.18
C LEU A 27 7.36 -26.46 16.32
N LEU A 28 7.77 -27.71 16.04
CA LEU A 28 7.95 -28.73 17.07
C LEU A 28 9.08 -28.39 18.05
N ILE A 29 10.20 -27.82 17.56
CA ILE A 29 11.28 -27.34 18.43
C ILE A 29 10.76 -26.26 19.37
N GLN A 30 9.98 -25.30 18.85
CA GLN A 30 9.37 -24.25 19.67
C GLN A 30 8.42 -24.81 20.73
N VAL A 31 7.52 -25.72 20.36
CA VAL A 31 6.60 -26.38 21.31
C VAL A 31 7.38 -27.07 22.43
N LYS A 32 8.45 -27.79 22.08
CA LYS A 32 9.30 -28.49 23.04
C LYS A 32 10.04 -27.54 23.99
N GLN A 33 10.64 -26.48 23.46
CA GLN A 33 11.41 -25.51 24.26
C GLN A 33 10.53 -24.62 25.13
N LEU A 34 9.32 -24.29 24.67
CA LEU A 34 8.33 -23.53 25.44
C LEU A 34 7.60 -24.40 26.50
N GLY A 35 7.87 -25.71 26.55
CA GLY A 35 7.25 -26.62 27.51
C GLY A 35 5.75 -26.85 27.28
N ILE A 36 5.26 -26.58 26.06
CA ILE A 36 3.85 -26.74 25.71
C ILE A 36 3.56 -28.24 25.56
N LYS A 37 2.72 -28.78 26.46
CA LYS A 37 2.31 -30.19 26.44
C LYS A 37 0.90 -30.34 25.90
N ASP A 38 0.75 -30.16 24.59
CA ASP A 38 -0.52 -30.33 23.89
C ASP A 38 -0.37 -31.35 22.73
N ILE A 39 -0.96 -32.54 22.94
CA ILE A 39 -0.91 -33.66 21.99
C ILE A 39 -1.66 -33.31 20.69
N VAL A 40 -2.73 -32.51 20.80
CA VAL A 40 -3.50 -32.06 19.64
C VAL A 40 -2.64 -31.10 18.82
N LEU A 41 -1.98 -30.13 19.46
CA LEU A 41 -1.06 -29.22 18.79
C LEU A 41 0.06 -29.96 18.04
N GLU A 42 0.70 -30.95 18.67
CA GLU A 42 1.73 -31.74 17.98
C GLU A 42 1.18 -32.48 16.76
N SER A 43 -0.01 -33.07 16.90
CA SER A 43 -0.69 -33.77 15.81
C SER A 43 -1.03 -32.81 14.66
N LEU A 44 -1.45 -31.59 15.00
CA LEU A 44 -1.72 -30.52 14.04
C LEU A 44 -0.47 -30.13 13.25
N ILE A 45 0.66 -29.98 13.93
CA ILE A 45 1.94 -29.61 13.30
C ILE A 45 2.45 -30.72 12.38
N LYS A 46 2.35 -31.99 12.80
CA LYS A 46 2.88 -33.13 12.03
C LYS A 46 2.06 -33.43 10.78
N ASN A 47 0.73 -33.38 10.87
CA ASN A 47 -0.15 -33.99 9.87
C ASN A 47 -1.16 -33.02 9.22
N TYR A 48 -1.47 -31.87 9.86
CA TYR A 48 -2.64 -31.07 9.48
C TYR A 48 -2.35 -29.62 9.11
N LEU A 49 -1.09 -29.18 8.99
CA LEU A 49 -0.74 -27.80 8.63
C LEU A 49 -1.41 -27.34 7.32
N VAL A 50 -1.47 -28.23 6.31
CA VAL A 50 -2.10 -27.92 5.02
C VAL A 50 -3.61 -27.73 5.17
N ASP A 51 -4.28 -28.56 5.94
CA ASP A 51 -5.73 -28.46 6.15
C ASP A 51 -6.12 -27.29 7.04
N LEU A 52 -5.28 -26.96 8.04
CA LEU A 52 -5.38 -25.72 8.83
C LEU A 52 -5.26 -24.48 7.93
N SER A 53 -4.29 -24.46 7.01
CA SER A 53 -4.13 -23.34 6.06
C SER A 53 -5.36 -23.12 5.18
N LYS A 54 -6.13 -24.19 4.94
CA LYS A 54 -7.39 -24.19 4.16
C LYS A 54 -8.65 -23.95 5.02
N GLY A 55 -8.52 -23.84 6.34
CA GLY A 55 -9.62 -23.62 7.27
C GLY A 55 -10.53 -24.85 7.45
N LYS A 56 -10.02 -26.08 7.26
CA LYS A 56 -10.82 -27.31 7.34
C LYS A 56 -10.91 -27.88 8.76
N LEU A 57 -11.25 -27.06 9.75
CA LEU A 57 -11.29 -27.48 11.17
C LEU A 57 -12.25 -28.65 11.42
N ASN A 58 -13.43 -28.65 10.77
CA ASN A 58 -14.40 -29.74 10.90
C ASN A 58 -13.86 -31.09 10.43
N ARG A 59 -13.06 -31.10 9.36
CA ARG A 59 -12.46 -32.33 8.83
C ARG A 59 -11.40 -32.86 9.80
N ILE A 60 -10.56 -31.97 10.32
CA ILE A 60 -9.54 -32.33 11.31
C ILE A 60 -10.19 -32.89 12.58
N ALA A 61 -11.26 -32.26 13.06
CA ALA A 61 -12.03 -32.72 14.21
C ALA A 61 -12.60 -34.14 14.00
N GLN A 62 -13.15 -34.41 12.80
CA GLN A 62 -13.66 -35.74 12.44
C GLN A 62 -12.54 -36.79 12.37
N GLU A 63 -11.41 -36.47 11.73
CA GLU A 63 -10.30 -37.42 11.60
C GLU A 63 -9.60 -37.71 12.93
N LEU A 64 -9.51 -36.72 13.83
CA LEU A 64 -8.93 -36.87 15.17
C LEU A 64 -9.94 -37.37 16.23
N GLY A 65 -11.24 -37.45 15.90
CA GLY A 65 -12.28 -37.85 16.85
C GLY A 65 -12.50 -36.88 18.02
N ILE A 66 -12.20 -35.59 17.83
CA ILE A 66 -12.30 -34.55 18.86
C ILE A 66 -13.29 -33.45 18.46
N THR A 67 -13.63 -32.57 19.40
CA THR A 67 -14.51 -31.44 19.09
C THR A 67 -13.81 -30.39 18.22
N VAL A 68 -14.58 -29.69 17.38
CA VAL A 68 -14.05 -28.58 16.56
C VAL A 68 -13.47 -27.46 17.44
N GLN A 69 -14.02 -27.28 18.65
CA GLN A 69 -13.53 -26.29 19.62
C GLN A 69 -12.13 -26.63 20.11
N THR A 70 -11.85 -27.92 20.39
CA THR A 70 -10.51 -28.38 20.79
C THR A 70 -9.49 -28.16 19.66
N VAL A 71 -9.87 -28.45 18.40
CA VAL A 71 -9.02 -28.15 17.23
C VAL A 71 -8.76 -26.65 17.11
N GLN A 72 -9.79 -25.82 17.32
CA GLN A 72 -9.68 -24.36 17.25
C GLN A 72 -8.74 -23.82 18.33
N GLN A 73 -8.81 -24.32 19.56
CA GLN A 73 -7.91 -23.95 20.66
C GLN A 73 -6.45 -24.27 20.33
N ALA A 74 -6.17 -25.49 19.87
CA ALA A 74 -4.83 -25.89 19.48
C ALA A 74 -4.33 -25.10 18.25
N ALA A 75 -5.21 -24.79 17.29
CA ALA A 75 -4.87 -23.94 16.15
C ALA A 75 -4.59 -22.48 16.54
N ASP A 76 -5.18 -21.98 17.62
CA ASP A 76 -4.88 -20.65 18.14
C ASP A 76 -3.55 -20.61 18.89
N LEU A 77 -3.22 -21.67 19.63
CA LEU A 77 -1.89 -21.86 20.21
C LEU A 77 -0.81 -21.98 19.13
N LEU A 78 -1.09 -22.67 18.03
CA LEU A 78 -0.17 -22.73 16.89
C LEU A 78 0.17 -21.35 16.32
N LYS A 79 -0.78 -20.41 16.31
CA LYS A 79 -0.58 -19.05 15.80
C LYS A 79 0.31 -18.18 16.69
N THR A 80 0.53 -18.56 17.94
CA THR A 80 1.46 -17.84 18.82
C THR A 80 2.91 -18.21 18.56
N LEU A 81 3.18 -19.27 17.80
CA LEU A 81 4.52 -19.70 17.40
C LEU A 81 5.00 -18.92 16.17
N ASP A 82 6.32 -18.75 16.04
CA ASP A 82 6.93 -18.00 14.94
C ASP A 82 7.46 -18.95 13.85
N PRO A 83 6.88 -19.00 12.64
CA PRO A 83 7.38 -19.87 11.57
C PRO A 83 8.77 -19.45 11.04
N LYS A 84 9.28 -18.26 11.38
CA LYS A 84 10.55 -17.70 10.89
C LYS A 84 11.26 -16.88 11.99
N PRO A 85 11.75 -17.52 13.05
CA PRO A 85 12.26 -16.83 14.25
C PRO A 85 13.45 -15.89 13.96
N GLY A 86 14.28 -16.21 12.96
CA GLY A 86 15.40 -15.36 12.53
C GLY A 86 15.01 -14.02 11.89
N ARG A 87 13.74 -13.80 11.53
CA ARG A 87 13.29 -12.58 10.86
C ARG A 87 13.48 -11.34 11.73
N ASN A 88 13.30 -11.46 13.04
CA ASN A 88 13.42 -10.34 13.98
C ASN A 88 14.85 -9.80 14.08
N PHE A 89 15.85 -10.58 13.68
CA PHE A 89 17.27 -10.20 13.67
C PHE A 89 17.75 -9.65 12.32
N SER A 90 16.89 -9.65 11.29
CA SER A 90 17.20 -8.96 10.04
C SER A 90 17.14 -7.44 10.27
N ASN A 91 18.22 -6.73 9.94
CA ASN A 91 18.31 -5.28 10.13
C ASN A 91 17.13 -4.55 9.47
N LEU A 92 16.13 -4.16 10.28
CA LEU A 92 14.96 -3.37 9.87
C LEU A 92 15.26 -1.86 9.74
N HIS A 93 16.50 -1.42 9.98
CA HIS A 93 16.90 0.00 10.03
C HIS A 93 16.91 0.75 8.69
N SER A 94 16.28 0.22 7.64
CA SER A 94 15.95 1.02 6.46
C SER A 94 14.45 1.00 6.20
N THR A 95 13.66 1.46 7.16
CA THR A 95 12.35 2.01 6.83
C THR A 95 12.58 3.14 5.83
N ARG A 96 12.45 2.83 4.53
CA ARG A 96 12.58 3.82 3.46
C ARG A 96 11.36 4.72 3.54
N TYR A 97 11.54 5.87 4.17
CA TYR A 97 10.52 6.90 4.18
C TYR A 97 10.30 7.40 2.75
N ILE A 98 9.04 7.46 2.35
CA ILE A 98 8.66 8.08 1.09
C ILE A 98 8.77 9.59 1.31
N ILE A 99 9.69 10.23 0.58
CA ILE A 99 9.78 11.69 0.54
C ILE A 99 8.68 12.18 -0.41
N PRO A 100 7.66 12.92 0.07
CA PRO A 100 6.57 13.38 -0.78
C PRO A 100 7.05 14.49 -1.72
N ASP A 101 6.56 14.48 -2.96
CA ASP A 101 6.81 15.54 -3.94
C ASP A 101 5.90 16.76 -3.71
N ILE A 102 4.79 16.59 -2.99
CA ILE A 102 3.83 17.65 -2.66
C ILE A 102 3.42 17.53 -1.20
N ILE A 103 3.37 18.64 -0.50
CA ILE A 103 2.90 18.73 0.88
C ILE A 103 1.69 19.67 0.92
N LEU A 104 0.60 19.19 1.50
CA LEU A 104 -0.60 19.99 1.76
C LEU A 104 -0.63 20.40 3.24
N GLU A 105 -0.67 21.70 3.47
CA GLU A 105 -0.86 22.28 4.81
C GLU A 105 -2.22 22.98 4.88
N LYS A 106 -2.90 22.88 6.01
CA LYS A 106 -4.17 23.58 6.22
C LYS A 106 -3.93 24.81 7.09
N VAL A 107 -4.09 26.00 6.51
CA VAL A 107 -3.88 27.30 7.17
C VAL A 107 -5.18 28.07 7.09
N GLU A 108 -5.72 28.47 8.24
CA GLU A 108 -6.98 29.24 8.34
C GLU A 108 -8.18 28.64 7.59
N GLY A 109 -8.21 27.30 7.45
CA GLY A 109 -9.29 26.58 6.78
C GLY A 109 -9.07 26.34 5.28
N GLU A 110 -8.05 26.94 4.69
CA GLU A 110 -7.65 26.74 3.29
C GLU A 110 -6.42 25.82 3.17
N TYR A 111 -6.31 25.12 2.04
CA TYR A 111 -5.20 24.22 1.77
C TYR A 111 -4.11 24.93 0.97
N VAL A 112 -2.93 25.04 1.56
CA VAL A 112 -1.71 25.56 0.93
C VAL A 112 -0.92 24.40 0.34
N ILE A 113 -0.50 24.55 -0.91
CA ILE A 113 0.21 23.52 -1.67
C ILE A 113 1.68 23.88 -1.76
N LEU A 114 2.53 23.04 -1.17
CA LEU A 114 3.98 23.16 -1.25
C LEU A 114 4.52 22.06 -2.15
N VAL A 115 5.09 22.44 -3.30
CA VAL A 115 5.80 21.48 -4.16
C VAL A 115 7.21 21.31 -3.62
N ASN A 116 7.52 20.09 -3.19
CA ASN A 116 8.78 19.76 -2.56
C ASN A 116 9.85 19.50 -3.63
N ASP A 117 10.68 20.51 -3.88
CA ASP A 117 11.78 20.44 -4.85
C ASP A 117 13.12 19.99 -4.23
N VAL A 118 13.12 19.33 -3.06
CA VAL A 118 14.36 18.94 -2.34
C VAL A 118 15.36 18.16 -3.22
N ALA A 119 14.88 17.47 -4.26
CA ALA A 119 15.73 16.70 -5.18
C ALA A 119 16.34 17.54 -6.34
N ILE A 120 15.88 18.77 -6.59
CA ILE A 120 16.32 19.57 -7.73
C ILE A 120 17.16 20.77 -7.23
N PRO A 121 18.47 20.81 -7.48
CA PRO A 121 19.29 21.97 -7.13
C PRO A 121 18.82 23.19 -7.92
N ARG A 122 18.97 24.39 -7.36
CA ARG A 122 18.70 25.63 -8.10
C ARG A 122 19.70 25.75 -9.26
N ILE A 123 19.22 25.53 -10.47
CA ILE A 123 20.04 25.63 -11.69
C ILE A 123 20.03 27.08 -12.17
N THR A 124 21.21 27.68 -12.25
CA THR A 124 21.39 29.03 -12.79
C THR A 124 22.45 29.04 -13.89
N ILE A 125 22.27 29.89 -14.89
CA ILE A 125 23.27 30.10 -15.94
C ILE A 125 24.39 30.98 -15.36
N ASN A 126 25.64 30.51 -15.45
CA ASN A 126 26.80 31.28 -15.02
C ASN A 126 26.98 32.53 -15.90
N ALA A 127 27.08 33.70 -15.25
CA ALA A 127 27.20 35.01 -15.89
C ALA A 127 28.44 35.14 -16.80
N THR A 128 29.52 34.41 -16.52
CA THR A 128 30.76 34.43 -17.32
C THR A 128 30.52 34.03 -18.77
N TYR A 129 29.69 33.00 -19.04
CA TYR A 129 29.36 32.59 -20.41
C TYR A 129 28.45 33.58 -21.12
N ARG A 130 27.62 34.32 -20.37
CA ARG A 130 26.82 35.43 -20.90
C ARG A 130 27.73 36.54 -21.44
N SER A 131 28.89 36.76 -20.80
CA SER A 131 29.89 37.76 -21.23
C SER A 131 30.67 37.38 -22.50
N VAL A 132 30.70 36.10 -22.89
CA VAL A 132 31.29 35.66 -24.17
C VAL A 132 30.38 36.03 -25.36
N LEU A 133 29.09 36.28 -25.08
CA LEU A 133 28.13 36.80 -26.06
C LEU A 133 28.07 38.34 -26.10
N SER A 134 28.73 39.08 -25.19
CA SER A 134 28.83 40.55 -25.33
C SER A 134 29.67 40.92 -26.57
N LYS A 135 29.38 42.07 -27.18
CA LYS A 135 30.03 42.52 -28.42
C LYS A 135 31.48 43.02 -28.20
N ASP A 136 31.88 43.26 -26.95
CA ASP A 136 33.14 43.92 -26.59
C ASP A 136 34.39 43.01 -26.55
N LYS A 137 34.27 41.72 -26.86
CA LYS A 137 35.41 40.78 -26.85
C LYS A 137 35.56 40.08 -28.20
N ASN A 138 36.75 40.19 -28.82
CA ASN A 138 37.16 39.54 -30.06
C ASN A 138 37.25 38.00 -29.90
N HIS A 139 36.10 37.34 -29.81
CA HIS A 139 36.02 35.88 -29.81
C HIS A 139 35.73 35.36 -31.22
N ASP A 140 36.35 34.23 -31.60
CA ASP A 140 36.10 33.59 -32.89
C ASP A 140 34.61 33.24 -33.05
N SER A 141 34.12 33.43 -34.28
CA SER A 141 32.74 33.18 -34.70
C SER A 141 32.25 31.77 -34.36
N ARG A 142 33.14 30.76 -34.41
CA ARG A 142 32.82 29.36 -34.05
C ARG A 142 32.58 29.22 -32.55
N THR A 143 33.44 29.82 -31.73
CA THR A 143 33.32 29.81 -30.26
C THR A 143 32.04 30.49 -29.81
N ARG A 144 31.69 31.62 -30.43
CA ARG A 144 30.44 32.34 -30.13
C ARG A 144 29.20 31.51 -30.43
N ARG A 145 29.12 30.88 -31.61
CA ARG A 145 28.01 30.00 -31.99
C ARG A 145 27.89 28.78 -31.06
N PHE A 146 29.02 28.19 -30.67
CA PHE A 146 29.02 27.06 -29.73
C PHE A 146 28.47 27.46 -28.37
N VAL A 147 28.93 28.58 -27.81
CA VAL A 147 28.46 29.08 -26.50
C VAL A 147 26.98 29.45 -26.56
N GLU A 148 26.53 30.10 -27.62
CA GLU A 148 25.11 30.42 -27.84
C GLU A 148 24.23 29.16 -27.87
N SER A 149 24.65 28.12 -28.61
CA SER A 149 23.94 26.84 -28.65
C SER A 149 23.82 26.19 -27.27
N LYS A 150 24.90 26.19 -26.48
CA LYS A 150 24.91 25.63 -25.12
C LYS A 150 24.06 26.45 -24.15
N LEU A 151 24.05 27.78 -24.28
CA LEU A 151 23.22 28.65 -23.46
C LEU A 151 21.72 28.47 -23.77
N ASN A 152 21.36 28.33 -25.05
CA ASN A 152 19.99 28.02 -25.45
C ASN A 152 19.53 26.67 -24.91
N ALA A 153 20.38 25.64 -24.98
CA ALA A 153 20.09 24.33 -24.40
C ALA A 153 19.91 24.41 -22.87
N ALA A 154 20.75 25.17 -22.17
CA ALA A 154 20.63 25.37 -20.73
C ALA A 154 19.35 26.12 -20.35
N ALA A 155 19.02 27.21 -21.07
CA ALA A 155 17.79 27.97 -20.85
C ALA A 155 16.53 27.12 -21.11
N TRP A 156 16.57 26.29 -22.15
CA TRP A 156 15.50 25.34 -22.45
C TRP A 156 15.32 24.30 -21.33
N LEU A 157 16.42 23.77 -20.77
CA LEU A 157 16.36 22.83 -19.65
C LEU A 157 15.74 23.48 -18.40
N ILE A 158 16.20 24.68 -18.01
CA ILE A 158 15.66 25.42 -16.86
C ILE A 158 14.16 25.66 -17.04
N ARG A 159 13.75 26.13 -18.22
CA ARG A 159 12.33 26.33 -18.55
C ARG A 159 11.53 25.03 -18.46
N SER A 160 12.10 23.91 -18.91
CA SER A 160 11.42 22.61 -18.91
C SER A 160 11.22 22.07 -17.49
N ILE A 161 12.19 22.28 -16.59
CA ILE A 161 12.06 21.96 -15.15
C ILE A 161 10.94 22.80 -14.51
N GLU A 162 10.93 24.11 -14.76
CA GLU A 162 9.89 24.99 -14.24
C GLU A 162 8.50 24.64 -14.76
N GLN A 163 8.39 24.28 -16.05
CA GLN A 163 7.12 23.80 -16.63
C GLN A 163 6.64 22.50 -15.98
N ARG A 164 7.55 21.57 -15.65
CA ARG A 164 7.21 20.33 -14.93
C ARG A 164 6.69 20.64 -13.53
N ARG A 165 7.37 21.55 -12.80
CA ARG A 165 6.94 22.01 -11.46
C ARG A 165 5.56 22.66 -11.52
N LEU A 166 5.35 23.60 -12.45
CA LEU A 166 4.07 24.28 -12.63
C LEU A 166 2.95 23.31 -12.99
N THR A 167 3.23 22.32 -13.84
CA THR A 167 2.27 21.26 -14.20
C THR A 167 1.85 20.46 -12.97
N LEU A 168 2.82 20.04 -12.14
CA LEU A 168 2.55 19.30 -10.92
C LEU A 168 1.71 20.13 -9.94
N TYR A 169 2.05 21.41 -9.75
CA TYR A 169 1.29 22.35 -8.93
C TYR A 169 -0.16 22.49 -9.42
N LYS A 170 -0.38 22.72 -10.72
CA LYS A 170 -1.72 22.88 -11.30
C LYS A 170 -2.59 21.63 -11.09
N VAL A 171 -2.01 20.45 -11.30
CA VAL A 171 -2.72 19.19 -11.09
C VAL A 171 -3.05 18.98 -9.61
N ALA A 172 -2.13 19.31 -8.70
CA ALA A 172 -2.38 19.23 -7.27
C ALA A 172 -3.46 20.20 -6.80
N ASN A 173 -3.48 21.43 -7.33
CA ASN A 173 -4.51 22.42 -7.01
C ASN A 173 -5.91 21.93 -7.42
N CYS A 174 -6.03 21.45 -8.66
CA CYS A 174 -7.26 20.84 -9.15
C CYS A 174 -7.69 19.63 -8.29
N LEU A 175 -6.75 18.82 -7.84
CA LEU A 175 -7.02 17.68 -6.95
C LEU A 175 -7.56 18.14 -5.60
N VAL A 176 -6.94 19.13 -4.97
CA VAL A 176 -7.36 19.69 -3.67
C VAL A 176 -8.78 20.24 -3.74
N GLU A 177 -9.10 21.01 -4.78
CA GLU A 177 -10.44 21.56 -4.99
C GLU A 177 -11.51 20.46 -5.13
N LEU A 178 -11.21 19.42 -5.92
CA LEU A 178 -12.17 18.35 -6.19
C LEU A 178 -12.30 17.34 -5.03
N GLN A 179 -11.27 17.20 -4.21
CA GLN A 179 -11.19 16.20 -3.14
C GLN A 179 -11.21 16.79 -1.72
N ARG A 180 -11.75 18.00 -1.55
CA ARG A 180 -11.83 18.68 -0.24
C ARG A 180 -12.50 17.81 0.84
N ASP A 181 -13.60 17.13 0.49
CA ASP A 181 -14.29 16.21 1.42
C ASP A 181 -13.40 15.05 1.90
N PHE A 182 -12.54 14.51 1.02
CA PHE A 182 -11.56 13.50 1.40
C PHE A 182 -10.49 14.07 2.32
N LEU A 183 -9.97 15.26 2.00
CA LEU A 183 -8.91 15.88 2.80
C LEU A 183 -9.39 16.19 4.22
N ASP A 184 -10.65 16.59 4.36
CA ASP A 184 -11.26 16.92 5.65
C ASP A 184 -11.75 15.69 6.43
N ARG A 185 -12.37 14.70 5.76
CA ARG A 185 -13.12 13.61 6.42
C ARG A 185 -12.55 12.21 6.18
N GLY A 186 -11.50 12.10 5.37
CA GLY A 186 -10.76 10.87 5.09
C GLY A 186 -11.28 10.05 3.90
N VAL A 187 -10.66 8.87 3.72
CA VAL A 187 -10.81 7.96 2.56
C VAL A 187 -12.26 7.62 2.18
N LYS A 188 -13.19 7.63 3.14
CA LYS A 188 -14.62 7.33 2.88
C LYS A 188 -15.30 8.36 1.99
N TYR A 189 -14.77 9.57 1.95
CA TYR A 189 -15.33 10.69 1.20
C TYR A 189 -14.54 10.95 -0.09
N LEU A 190 -13.69 10.00 -0.50
CA LEU A 190 -12.97 10.07 -1.78
C LEU A 190 -13.96 10.04 -2.93
N LYS A 191 -13.99 11.12 -3.70
CA LYS A 191 -14.83 11.25 -4.89
C LYS A 191 -14.14 10.59 -6.08
N PRO A 192 -14.88 9.86 -6.93
CA PRO A 192 -14.35 9.38 -8.19
C PRO A 192 -13.84 10.54 -9.04
N LEU A 193 -12.63 10.40 -9.58
CA LEU A 193 -12.00 11.44 -10.37
C LEU A 193 -11.35 10.85 -11.62
N ASN A 194 -11.87 11.23 -12.78
CA ASN A 194 -11.34 10.80 -14.06
C ASN A 194 -10.18 11.70 -14.49
N LEU A 195 -9.07 11.10 -14.93
CA LEU A 195 -7.90 11.80 -15.49
C LEU A 195 -8.30 12.77 -16.62
N LYS A 196 -9.22 12.38 -17.51
CA LYS A 196 -9.71 13.24 -18.60
C LYS A 196 -10.36 14.53 -18.09
N LYS A 197 -11.08 14.46 -16.96
CA LYS A 197 -11.71 15.64 -16.35
C LYS A 197 -10.65 16.61 -15.83
N VAL A 198 -9.66 16.09 -15.10
CA VAL A 198 -8.55 16.91 -14.57
C VAL A 198 -7.75 17.52 -15.70
N ALA A 199 -7.42 16.74 -16.73
CA ALA A 199 -6.73 17.20 -17.94
C ALA A 199 -7.46 18.38 -18.62
N GLY A 200 -8.78 18.29 -18.77
CA GLY A 200 -9.61 19.39 -19.27
C GLY A 200 -9.56 20.64 -18.39
N MET A 201 -9.64 20.50 -17.06
CA MET A 201 -9.60 21.63 -16.13
C MET A 201 -8.25 22.35 -16.10
N VAL A 202 -7.14 21.61 -16.23
CA VAL A 202 -5.78 22.21 -16.22
C VAL A 202 -5.30 22.63 -17.62
N GLY A 203 -6.08 22.36 -18.67
CA GLY A 203 -5.71 22.67 -20.06
C GLY A 203 -4.56 21.83 -20.61
N LEU A 204 -4.42 20.58 -20.15
CA LEU A 204 -3.35 19.67 -20.58
C LEU A 204 -3.93 18.42 -21.23
N HIS A 205 -3.11 17.71 -22.00
CA HIS A 205 -3.49 16.39 -22.52
C HIS A 205 -3.50 15.34 -21.39
N GLU A 206 -4.39 14.35 -21.49
CA GLU A 206 -4.53 13.28 -20.49
C GLU A 206 -3.21 12.55 -20.21
N SER A 207 -2.45 12.24 -21.26
CA SER A 207 -1.13 11.61 -21.14
C SER A 207 -0.11 12.48 -20.39
N THR A 208 -0.21 13.80 -20.49
CA THR A 208 0.66 14.74 -19.75
C THR A 208 0.34 14.69 -18.26
N VAL A 209 -0.94 14.72 -17.88
CA VAL A 209 -1.35 14.60 -16.47
C VAL A 209 -0.94 13.24 -15.90
N SER A 210 -1.23 12.15 -16.61
CA SER A 210 -0.88 10.79 -16.19
C SER A 210 0.63 10.62 -15.97
N ARG A 211 1.47 11.14 -16.88
CA ARG A 211 2.93 11.14 -16.72
C ARG A 211 3.38 12.04 -15.58
N ALA A 212 2.78 13.22 -15.43
CA ALA A 212 3.15 14.17 -14.41
C ALA A 212 2.89 13.65 -12.99
N THR A 213 1.84 12.84 -12.79
CA THR A 213 1.45 12.28 -11.48
C THR A 213 1.97 10.87 -11.21
N SER A 214 2.62 10.23 -12.17
CA SER A 214 3.16 8.88 -12.01
C SER A 214 4.36 8.88 -11.07
N ASN A 215 4.40 7.98 -10.08
CA ASN A 215 5.46 7.90 -9.08
C ASN A 215 5.66 9.25 -8.36
N LYS A 216 4.55 9.93 -8.07
CA LYS A 216 4.51 11.18 -7.31
C LYS A 216 3.69 10.95 -6.07
N TYR A 217 4.18 11.45 -4.94
CA TYR A 217 3.51 11.32 -3.67
C TYR A 217 3.08 12.68 -3.14
N ILE A 218 1.89 12.71 -2.56
CA ILE A 218 1.32 13.88 -1.91
C ILE A 218 1.09 13.55 -0.43
N GLN A 219 1.67 14.35 0.44
CA GLN A 219 1.39 14.34 1.87
C GLN A 219 0.14 15.18 2.13
N THR A 220 -0.84 14.55 2.76
CA THR A 220 -2.13 15.16 3.12
C THR A 220 -2.34 15.02 4.63
N PRO A 221 -3.31 15.73 5.24
CA PRO A 221 -3.69 15.50 6.63
C PRO A 221 -4.12 14.05 6.93
N GLN A 222 -4.54 13.29 5.90
CA GLN A 222 -4.98 11.91 6.00
C GLN A 222 -3.84 10.89 5.81
N GLY A 223 -2.60 11.37 5.59
CA GLY A 223 -1.42 10.55 5.31
C GLY A 223 -0.78 10.83 3.95
N VAL A 224 0.23 10.03 3.61
CA VAL A 224 0.97 10.11 2.34
C VAL A 224 0.35 9.16 1.32
N PHE A 225 -0.04 9.69 0.16
CA PHE A 225 -0.69 8.93 -0.92
C PHE A 225 0.06 9.12 -2.23
N GLU A 226 0.10 8.10 -3.07
CA GLU A 226 0.48 8.29 -4.47
C GLU A 226 -0.59 9.15 -5.14
N MET A 227 -0.22 10.13 -5.97
CA MET A 227 -1.19 10.98 -6.66
C MET A 227 -2.18 10.17 -7.52
N LYS A 228 -1.75 9.03 -8.05
CA LYS A 228 -2.62 8.12 -8.81
C LYS A 228 -3.79 7.55 -8.01
N TYR A 229 -3.66 7.47 -6.69
CA TYR A 229 -4.71 6.98 -5.79
C TYR A 229 -6.02 7.77 -5.95
N PHE A 230 -5.91 9.07 -6.23
CA PHE A 230 -7.07 9.94 -6.39
C PHE A 230 -7.80 9.73 -7.71
N PHE A 231 -7.14 9.18 -8.74
CA PHE A 231 -7.76 8.87 -10.04
C PHE A 231 -8.49 7.54 -10.01
N SER A 232 -9.41 7.41 -9.07
CA SER A 232 -10.22 6.20 -8.88
C SER A 232 -11.44 6.19 -9.79
N THR A 233 -11.82 4.99 -10.23
CA THR A 233 -13.09 4.76 -10.90
C THR A 233 -14.22 4.75 -9.88
N GLY A 234 -15.35 5.35 -10.27
CA GLY A 234 -16.54 5.42 -9.45
C GLY A 234 -17.56 4.36 -9.82
N LEU A 235 -18.32 3.90 -8.83
CA LEU A 235 -19.57 3.17 -9.05
C LEU A 235 -20.74 4.13 -8.75
N SER A 236 -21.72 4.13 -9.65
CA SER A 236 -22.92 4.96 -9.51
C SER A 236 -23.86 4.37 -8.46
N ASN A 237 -24.28 5.17 -7.49
CA ASN A 237 -25.36 4.81 -6.57
C ASN A 237 -26.72 5.12 -7.20
N SER A 238 -27.76 4.45 -6.71
CA SER A 238 -29.15 4.68 -7.15
C SER A 238 -29.66 6.09 -6.84
N ALA A 239 -28.99 6.82 -5.95
CA ALA A 239 -29.29 8.21 -5.56
C ALA A 239 -28.51 9.26 -6.38
N GLY A 240 -27.81 8.87 -7.45
CA GLY A 240 -27.02 9.79 -8.30
C GLY A 240 -25.64 10.19 -7.73
N THR A 241 -25.33 9.82 -6.49
CA THR A 241 -23.99 10.01 -5.89
C THR A 241 -23.03 8.92 -6.38
N THR A 242 -21.82 9.30 -6.81
CA THR A 242 -20.81 8.34 -7.26
C THR A 242 -19.83 8.06 -6.11
N THR A 243 -19.64 6.79 -5.75
CA THR A 243 -18.71 6.38 -4.68
C THR A 243 -17.44 5.78 -5.30
N SER A 244 -16.26 6.14 -4.80
CA SER A 244 -15.00 5.56 -5.29
C SER A 244 -14.83 4.10 -4.87
N SER A 245 -14.10 3.33 -5.67
CA SER A 245 -13.71 1.95 -5.33
C SER A 245 -12.98 1.87 -3.99
N GLU A 246 -12.13 2.83 -3.68
CA GLU A 246 -11.35 2.88 -2.43
C GLU A 246 -12.24 3.16 -1.20
N SER A 247 -13.23 4.05 -1.32
CA SER A 247 -14.21 4.25 -0.25
C SER A 247 -15.03 2.98 0.02
N ILE A 248 -15.40 2.23 -1.03
CA ILE A 248 -16.11 0.95 -0.90
C ILE A 248 -15.23 -0.09 -0.20
N LYS A 249 -13.94 -0.20 -0.59
CA LYS A 249 -12.98 -1.08 0.08
C LYS A 249 -12.85 -0.74 1.57
N LYS A 250 -12.78 0.55 1.92
CA LYS A 250 -12.72 0.96 3.33
C LYS A 250 -13.99 0.60 4.10
N MET A 251 -15.17 0.80 3.50
CA MET A 251 -16.44 0.38 4.09
C MET A 251 -16.53 -1.15 4.24
N LEU A 252 -16.00 -1.91 3.27
CA LEU A 252 -15.94 -3.36 3.33
C LEU A 252 -15.08 -3.84 4.51
N GLN A 253 -13.92 -3.23 4.73
CA GLN A 253 -13.08 -3.51 5.92
C GLN A 253 -13.86 -3.28 7.22
N GLU A 254 -14.64 -2.21 7.32
CA GLU A 254 -15.41 -1.89 8.52
C GLU A 254 -16.59 -2.85 8.76
N ILE A 255 -17.27 -3.26 7.68
CA ILE A 255 -18.34 -4.27 7.77
C ILE A 255 -17.76 -5.59 8.29
N VAL A 256 -16.62 -6.00 7.74
CA VAL A 256 -15.94 -7.24 8.15
C VAL A 256 -15.36 -7.12 9.56
N ALA A 257 -14.82 -5.97 9.94
CA ALA A 257 -14.28 -5.76 11.29
C ALA A 257 -15.36 -5.80 12.39
N ARG A 258 -16.62 -5.55 12.04
CA ARG A 258 -17.77 -5.59 12.97
C ARG A 258 -18.60 -6.87 12.85
N GLU A 259 -18.14 -7.84 12.07
CA GLU A 259 -18.90 -9.08 11.87
C GLU A 259 -18.85 -9.99 13.10
N ASP A 260 -19.88 -10.82 13.27
CA ASP A 260 -19.83 -11.90 14.24
C ASP A 260 -18.91 -13.02 13.72
N ALA A 261 -17.86 -13.33 14.48
CA ALA A 261 -16.91 -14.38 14.15
C ALA A 261 -17.54 -15.78 14.12
N ARG A 262 -18.66 -16.02 14.82
CA ARG A 262 -19.41 -17.29 14.78
C ARG A 262 -20.22 -17.44 13.50
N SER A 263 -20.67 -16.32 12.93
CA SER A 263 -21.45 -16.26 11.69
C SER A 263 -20.92 -15.17 10.74
N PRO A 264 -19.72 -15.36 10.17
CA PRO A 264 -19.10 -14.36 9.30
C PRO A 264 -19.93 -14.10 8.06
N LEU A 265 -19.96 -12.84 7.63
CA LEU A 265 -20.82 -12.40 6.53
C LEU A 265 -20.33 -12.97 5.20
N ASN A 266 -21.28 -13.48 4.41
CA ASN A 266 -21.01 -13.92 3.05
C ASN A 266 -21.01 -12.75 2.05
N ASP A 267 -20.37 -12.93 0.89
CA ASP A 267 -20.25 -11.87 -0.12
C ASP A 267 -21.62 -11.37 -0.63
N GLN A 268 -22.66 -12.21 -0.56
CA GLN A 268 -24.04 -11.84 -0.93
C GLN A 268 -24.69 -10.93 0.12
N GLN A 269 -24.54 -11.25 1.41
CA GLN A 269 -25.03 -10.45 2.53
C GLN A 269 -24.36 -9.08 2.54
N ILE A 270 -23.04 -9.03 2.29
CA ILE A 270 -22.29 -7.78 2.19
C ILE A 270 -22.81 -6.94 1.00
N SER A 271 -23.04 -7.55 -0.17
CA SER A 271 -23.65 -6.87 -1.32
C SER A 271 -25.03 -6.29 -1.00
N GLU A 272 -25.85 -7.01 -0.24
CA GLU A 272 -27.16 -6.54 0.20
C GLU A 272 -27.07 -5.40 1.22
N MET A 273 -26.11 -5.45 2.16
CA MET A 273 -25.85 -4.35 3.08
C MET A 273 -25.43 -3.07 2.35
N PHE A 274 -24.59 -3.19 1.31
CA PHE A 274 -24.27 -2.06 0.44
C PHE A 274 -25.50 -1.53 -0.28
N ARG A 275 -26.36 -2.42 -0.81
CA ARG A 275 -27.61 -2.02 -1.47
C ARG A 275 -28.54 -1.25 -0.53
N ARG A 276 -28.66 -1.67 0.73
CA ARG A 276 -29.43 -0.94 1.77
C ARG A 276 -28.86 0.45 2.08
N ARG A 277 -27.56 0.65 1.85
CA ARG A 277 -26.88 1.95 1.94
C ARG A 277 -26.90 2.73 0.62
N GLY A 278 -27.66 2.27 -0.38
CA GLY A 278 -27.79 2.92 -1.69
C GLY A 278 -26.66 2.61 -2.68
N ILE A 279 -25.69 1.74 -2.33
CA ILE A 279 -24.54 1.39 -3.15
C ILE A 279 -24.82 0.08 -3.90
N THR A 280 -24.91 0.15 -5.22
CA THR A 280 -25.15 -1.04 -6.05
C THR A 280 -23.83 -1.71 -6.42
N ILE A 281 -23.50 -2.82 -5.73
CA ILE A 281 -22.30 -3.61 -5.99
C ILE A 281 -22.63 -5.08 -6.17
N SER A 282 -22.03 -5.73 -7.18
CA SER A 282 -22.23 -7.16 -7.43
C SER A 282 -21.47 -8.02 -6.41
N ARG A 283 -21.96 -9.24 -6.17
CA ARG A 283 -21.24 -10.25 -5.37
C ARG A 283 -19.81 -10.50 -5.86
N ARG A 284 -19.60 -10.54 -7.18
CA ARG A 284 -18.27 -10.75 -7.79
C ARG A 284 -17.32 -9.59 -7.47
N THR A 285 -17.83 -8.36 -7.48
CA THR A 285 -17.06 -7.16 -7.14
C THR A 285 -16.69 -7.14 -5.67
N VAL A 286 -17.61 -7.54 -4.77
CA VAL A 286 -17.31 -7.70 -3.33
C VAL A 286 -16.20 -8.73 -3.13
N ALA A 287 -16.29 -9.90 -3.75
CA ALA A 287 -15.25 -10.95 -3.66
C ALA A 287 -13.89 -10.43 -4.15
N LYS A 288 -13.84 -9.75 -5.30
CA LYS A 288 -12.63 -9.12 -5.84
C LYS A 288 -12.01 -8.13 -4.83
N TYR A 289 -12.80 -7.21 -4.28
CA TYR A 289 -12.30 -6.24 -3.30
C TYR A 289 -11.86 -6.90 -1.99
N ARG A 290 -12.53 -7.96 -1.57
CA ARG A 290 -12.16 -8.76 -0.40
C ARG A 290 -10.79 -9.39 -0.58
N ASP A 291 -10.53 -9.95 -1.76
CA ASP A 291 -9.24 -10.56 -2.10
C ASP A 291 -8.11 -9.52 -2.21
N GLU A 292 -8.37 -8.36 -2.83
CA GLU A 292 -7.41 -7.22 -2.88
C GLU A 292 -7.05 -6.71 -1.48
N LEU A 293 -7.98 -6.77 -0.53
CA LEU A 293 -7.78 -6.36 0.87
C LEU A 293 -7.17 -7.45 1.75
N GLY A 294 -6.91 -8.65 1.21
CA GLY A 294 -6.40 -9.79 1.98
C GLY A 294 -7.40 -10.36 3.00
N ILE A 295 -8.68 -10.04 2.86
CA ILE A 295 -9.72 -10.53 3.78
C ILE A 295 -10.07 -11.98 3.42
N ALA A 296 -9.84 -12.90 4.35
CA ALA A 296 -10.02 -14.33 4.08
C ALA A 296 -11.48 -14.73 3.79
N ALA A 297 -11.67 -15.85 3.10
CA ALA A 297 -13.02 -16.38 2.84
C ALA A 297 -13.72 -16.81 4.15
N ILE A 298 -15.05 -16.89 4.11
CA ILE A 298 -15.95 -17.26 5.24
C ILE A 298 -15.40 -18.44 6.04
N ARG A 299 -14.99 -19.52 5.36
CA ARG A 299 -14.49 -20.75 6.00
C ARG A 299 -13.26 -20.54 6.87
N LYS A 300 -12.40 -19.56 6.53
CA LYS A 300 -11.20 -19.21 7.29
C LYS A 300 -11.46 -18.17 8.38
N ARG A 301 -12.56 -17.40 8.26
CA ARG A 301 -12.95 -16.37 9.24
C ARG A 301 -13.85 -16.92 10.35
N LYS A 302 -14.58 -18.00 10.08
CA LYS A 302 -15.50 -18.62 11.05
C LYS A 302 -14.72 -19.19 12.24
N ARG A 303 -15.16 -18.83 13.45
CA ARG A 303 -14.73 -19.39 14.73
C ARG A 303 -15.83 -20.29 15.30
N TYR A 304 -15.45 -21.31 16.07
CA TYR A 304 -16.33 -22.31 16.69
C TYR A 304 -16.22 -22.27 18.22
#